data_AF-A0A849BR95-F1
#
_entry.id   AF-A0A849BR95-F1
#
_cell.length_a   1.000
_cell.length_b   1.000
_cell.length_c   1.000
_cell.angle_alpha   90.00
_cell.angle_beta   90.00
_cell.angle_gamma   90.00
#
_symmetry.space_group_name_H-M   'P 1'
#
loop_
_entity.id
_entity.type
_entity.pdbx_description
1 polymer ?
#
loop_
_entity_poly.entity_id
_entity_poly.type
_entity_poly.pdbx_seq_one_letter_code
_entity_poly.pdbx_strand_id
1 'polypeptide(L)'
;MGAVGECGAGRSVGGEDEQLALLRASTRRRAPRPPEGSAAVDPVAGVVLDVPLPHLDRVFDYAVPESAADAAVPGARVRVRFAGADVEGYVVERRATTEHTGTLLPLRRVVSAEPVLDPQVLALARAVARRWVGTTADVLRLAVPPRRAAVETEERLGPPLGPLPLPDPGPWSAYVGGAALVARTAAGGAPRAVWTALPGPPEQDWPAALAVLAAAALAGGRGALLVVPDHRDVARVDAALGEVLGAGRHVRLTADDGPTARDRAFLALRRGRVRV
;
A
#
# COMPACT_ATOMS: atom_id res chain seq x y z
N MET A 1 94.17 -11.22 -14.45
CA MET A 1 94.43 -12.67 -14.61
C MET A 1 93.25 -13.38 -13.96
N GLY A 2 92.28 -13.97 -14.65
CA GLY A 2 92.06 -14.19 -16.08
C GLY A 2 90.58 -14.04 -16.43
N ALA A 3 90.28 -14.25 -17.70
CA ALA A 3 88.98 -14.08 -18.36
C ALA A 3 88.23 -15.43 -18.55
N VAL A 4 87.08 -15.32 -19.22
CA VAL A 4 86.26 -16.35 -19.93
C VAL A 4 85.24 -17.07 -19.04
N GLY A 5 83.91 -16.97 -19.25
CA GLY A 5 83.05 -17.54 -20.33
C GLY A 5 82.69 -19.00 -19.95
N GLU A 6 81.49 -19.59 -20.03
CA GLU A 6 80.23 -19.39 -20.76
C GLU A 6 79.15 -20.38 -20.20
N CYS A 7 77.87 -20.06 -20.45
CA CYS A 7 76.71 -20.92 -20.77
C CYS A 7 76.36 -22.23 -20.00
N GLY A 8 75.11 -22.30 -19.53
CA GLY A 8 74.41 -23.55 -19.17
C GLY A 8 72.91 -23.35 -18.89
N ALA A 9 72.07 -23.87 -19.78
CA ALA A 9 70.61 -23.73 -19.77
C ALA A 9 69.90 -24.48 -18.62
N GLY A 10 68.82 -23.89 -18.09
CA GLY A 10 67.90 -24.49 -17.13
C GLY A 10 66.48 -23.94 -17.31
N ARG A 11 65.51 -24.84 -17.44
CA ARG A 11 64.12 -24.67 -17.89
C ARG A 11 63.19 -23.90 -16.92
N SER A 12 62.26 -23.15 -17.53
CA SER A 12 60.82 -22.93 -17.25
C SER A 12 60.28 -22.90 -15.82
N VAL A 13 59.47 -21.87 -15.50
CA VAL A 13 57.99 -21.92 -15.33
C VAL A 13 57.57 -20.67 -14.56
N GLY A 14 56.56 -19.94 -15.05
CA GLY A 14 55.67 -19.17 -14.18
C GLY A 14 55.22 -17.81 -14.70
N GLY A 15 54.01 -17.79 -15.29
CA GLY A 15 53.09 -16.67 -15.11
C GLY A 15 53.07 -15.59 -16.19
N GLU A 16 52.72 -15.97 -17.43
CA GLU A 16 51.84 -15.11 -18.22
C GLU A 16 50.48 -15.05 -17.49
N ASP A 17 50.01 -13.83 -17.21
CA ASP A 17 48.62 -13.41 -17.30
C ASP A 17 48.50 -12.03 -16.63
N GLU A 18 49.12 -11.02 -17.26
CA GLU A 18 48.71 -9.63 -17.05
C GLU A 18 47.28 -9.52 -17.59
N GLN A 19 46.35 -9.78 -16.69
CA GLN A 19 44.92 -9.75 -16.88
C GLN A 19 44.53 -8.35 -17.36
N LEU A 20 44.39 -8.23 -18.68
CA LEU A 20 43.76 -7.10 -19.36
C LEU A 20 42.40 -6.88 -18.69
N ALA A 21 42.35 -5.89 -17.80
CA ALA A 21 41.13 -5.44 -17.18
C ALA A 21 40.19 -4.98 -18.28
N LEU A 22 39.28 -5.87 -18.66
CA LEU A 22 38.12 -5.62 -19.50
C LEU A 22 37.29 -4.51 -18.84
N LEU A 23 37.65 -3.26 -19.13
CA LEU A 23 36.72 -2.14 -19.20
C LEU A 23 35.72 -2.51 -20.30
N ARG A 24 34.75 -3.37 -19.97
CA ARG A 24 33.49 -3.42 -20.69
C ARG A 24 32.88 -2.04 -20.46
N ALA A 25 33.16 -1.13 -21.37
CA ALA A 25 32.32 0.04 -21.59
C ALA A 25 30.90 -0.51 -21.66
N SER A 26 30.13 -0.30 -20.60
CA SER A 26 28.73 -0.65 -20.58
C SER A 26 28.09 0.27 -21.60
N THR A 27 28.00 -0.20 -22.84
CA THR A 27 27.19 0.45 -23.86
C THR A 27 25.80 0.50 -23.24
N ARG A 28 25.39 1.67 -22.74
CA ARG A 28 24.04 1.88 -22.23
C ARG A 28 23.10 1.52 -23.38
N ARG A 29 22.56 0.31 -23.33
CA ARG A 29 21.56 -0.13 -24.30
C ARG A 29 20.41 0.86 -24.20
N ARG A 30 20.07 1.46 -25.33
CA ARG A 30 19.01 2.46 -25.42
C ARG A 30 17.72 1.86 -24.90
N ALA A 31 17.02 2.59 -24.04
CA ALA A 31 15.71 2.20 -23.56
C ALA A 31 14.78 1.89 -24.76
N PRO A 32 14.00 0.81 -24.70
CA PRO A 32 13.08 0.43 -25.75
C PRO A 32 12.04 1.54 -25.91
N ARG A 33 11.72 1.85 -27.16
CA ARG A 33 10.62 2.75 -27.46
C ARG A 33 9.32 2.02 -27.13
N PRO A 34 8.35 2.69 -26.48
CA PRO A 34 7.01 2.13 -26.32
C PRO A 34 6.45 1.69 -27.69
N PRO A 35 5.72 0.56 -27.75
CA PRO A 35 5.12 0.09 -28.99
C PRO A 35 4.11 1.11 -29.55
N GLU A 36 3.84 1.03 -30.85
CA GLU A 36 2.80 1.84 -31.49
C GLU A 36 1.44 1.63 -30.79
N GLY A 37 0.67 2.70 -30.62
CA GLY A 37 -0.58 2.69 -29.86
C GLY A 37 -0.44 2.83 -28.34
N SER A 38 0.77 3.09 -27.83
CA SER A 38 0.98 3.46 -26.43
C SER A 38 0.58 4.91 -26.16
N ALA A 39 0.22 5.19 -24.90
CA ALA A 39 -0.16 6.51 -24.41
C ALA A 39 0.88 7.59 -24.69
N ALA A 40 0.47 8.78 -25.10
CA ALA A 40 1.40 9.87 -25.40
C ALA A 40 2.19 10.37 -24.17
N VAL A 41 1.54 10.42 -23.00
CA VAL A 41 2.12 10.85 -21.72
C VAL A 41 2.32 9.65 -20.81
N ASP A 42 3.52 9.58 -20.20
CA ASP A 42 3.95 8.49 -19.33
C ASP A 42 3.59 7.09 -19.87
N PRO A 43 4.03 6.70 -21.08
CA PRO A 43 3.63 5.44 -21.73
C PRO A 43 3.97 4.16 -20.98
N VAL A 44 4.76 4.22 -19.90
CA VAL A 44 5.19 3.04 -19.13
C VAL A 44 4.47 2.99 -17.79
N ALA A 45 3.87 1.85 -17.47
CA ALA A 45 3.36 1.54 -16.13
C ALA A 45 4.29 0.55 -15.44
N GLY A 46 4.74 0.91 -14.23
CA GLY A 46 5.34 -0.06 -13.32
C GLY A 46 4.22 -0.83 -12.62
N VAL A 47 4.26 -2.16 -12.64
CA VAL A 47 3.23 -3.04 -12.10
C VAL A 47 3.82 -4.03 -11.10
N VAL A 48 3.22 -4.14 -9.92
CA VAL A 48 3.45 -5.28 -9.02
C VAL A 48 2.41 -6.35 -9.34
N LEU A 49 2.88 -7.56 -9.63
CA LEU A 49 2.02 -8.68 -10.01
C LEU A 49 1.53 -9.43 -8.78
N ASP A 50 0.30 -9.94 -8.84
CA ASP A 50 -0.25 -10.86 -7.85
C ASP A 50 0.21 -12.29 -8.15
N VAL A 51 1.52 -12.52 -8.00
CA VAL A 51 2.15 -13.83 -8.13
C VAL A 51 3.00 -14.09 -6.88
N PRO A 52 2.66 -15.10 -6.06
CA PRO A 52 3.35 -15.36 -4.80
C PRO A 52 4.65 -16.16 -5.02
N LEU A 53 5.52 -15.66 -5.89
CA LEU A 53 6.83 -16.27 -6.17
C LEU A 53 7.94 -15.26 -5.81
N PRO A 54 8.87 -15.60 -4.90
CA PRO A 54 9.87 -14.65 -4.40
C PRO A 54 10.74 -13.99 -5.49
N HIS A 55 11.13 -14.76 -6.52
CA HIS A 55 11.92 -14.24 -7.63
C HIS A 55 11.14 -13.28 -8.55
N LEU A 56 9.82 -13.18 -8.36
CA LEU A 56 8.91 -12.26 -9.05
C LEU A 56 8.43 -11.12 -8.15
N ASP A 57 8.91 -11.00 -6.91
CA ASP A 57 8.49 -9.95 -5.98
C ASP A 57 9.18 -8.60 -6.28
N ARG A 58 8.90 -8.07 -7.48
CA ARG A 58 9.46 -6.82 -7.99
C ARG A 58 8.45 -6.10 -8.89
N VAL A 59 8.82 -4.90 -9.32
CA VAL A 59 8.04 -4.14 -10.31
C VAL A 59 8.41 -4.62 -11.72
N PHE A 60 7.39 -4.77 -12.57
CA PHE A 60 7.53 -5.09 -13.98
C PHE A 60 6.97 -3.96 -14.82
N ASP A 61 7.69 -3.61 -15.90
CA ASP A 61 7.31 -2.51 -16.77
C ASP A 61 6.43 -3.01 -17.92
N TYR A 62 5.32 -2.32 -18.13
CA TYR A 62 4.36 -2.57 -19.20
C TYR A 62 4.11 -1.29 -19.99
N ALA A 63 3.86 -1.43 -21.29
CA ALA A 63 3.38 -0.32 -22.10
C ALA A 63 1.90 -0.06 -21.79
N VAL A 64 1.52 1.20 -21.66
CA VAL A 64 0.12 1.59 -21.45
C VAL A 64 -0.50 1.91 -22.81
N PRO A 65 -1.52 1.17 -23.26
CA PRO A 65 -2.26 1.53 -24.46
C PRO A 65 -2.93 2.90 -24.31
N GLU A 66 -3.04 3.66 -25.40
CA GLU A 66 -3.74 4.96 -25.43
C GLU A 66 -5.19 4.82 -24.91
N SER A 67 -5.87 3.73 -25.27
CA SER A 67 -7.23 3.43 -24.80
C SER A 67 -7.37 3.23 -23.29
N ALA A 68 -6.25 3.00 -22.59
CA ALA A 68 -6.19 2.82 -21.15
C ALA A 68 -5.48 3.98 -20.43
N ALA A 69 -5.09 5.04 -21.15
CA ALA A 69 -4.23 6.11 -20.63
C ALA A 69 -4.80 6.75 -19.35
N ASP A 70 -6.09 7.12 -19.38
CA ASP A 70 -6.80 7.77 -18.27
C ASP A 70 -7.08 6.84 -17.10
N ALA A 71 -7.31 5.55 -17.37
CA ALA A 71 -7.70 4.57 -16.36
C ALA A 71 -6.48 3.95 -15.64
N ALA A 72 -5.34 3.86 -16.32
CA ALA A 72 -4.11 3.27 -15.79
C ALA A 72 -3.36 4.27 -14.88
N VAL A 73 -3.99 4.61 -13.76
CA VAL A 73 -3.45 5.47 -12.71
C VAL A 73 -2.71 4.65 -11.64
N PRO A 74 -1.75 5.24 -10.90
CA PRO A 74 -1.17 4.59 -9.73
C PRO A 74 -2.24 4.11 -8.74
N GLY A 75 -2.12 2.88 -8.29
CA GLY A 75 -3.09 2.18 -7.44
C GLY A 75 -4.16 1.39 -8.19
N ALA A 76 -4.31 1.58 -9.51
CA ALA A 76 -5.34 0.90 -10.30
C ALA A 76 -5.07 -0.60 -10.45
N ARG A 77 -6.15 -1.39 -10.44
CA ARG A 77 -6.10 -2.83 -10.73
C ARG A 77 -5.95 -3.05 -12.22
N VAL A 78 -5.00 -3.88 -12.62
CA VAL A 78 -4.74 -4.23 -14.02
C VAL A 78 -4.67 -5.74 -14.22
N ARG A 79 -4.89 -6.15 -15.47
CA ARG A 79 -4.59 -7.51 -15.93
C ARG A 79 -3.51 -7.42 -17.00
N VAL A 80 -2.51 -8.27 -16.90
CA VAL A 80 -1.35 -8.28 -17.79
C VAL A 80 -1.01 -9.69 -18.23
N ARG A 81 -0.29 -9.82 -19.35
CA ARG A 81 0.26 -11.10 -19.79
C ARG A 81 1.60 -11.30 -19.09
N PHE A 82 1.76 -12.42 -18.39
CA PHE A 82 3.01 -12.81 -17.76
C PHE A 82 3.24 -14.31 -17.95
N ALA A 83 4.40 -14.70 -18.47
CA ALA A 83 4.78 -16.09 -18.71
C ALA A 83 3.70 -16.94 -19.43
N GLY A 84 2.98 -16.36 -20.39
CA GLY A 84 1.93 -17.08 -21.15
C GLY A 84 0.58 -17.22 -20.43
N ALA A 85 0.41 -16.61 -19.27
CA ALA A 85 -0.87 -16.53 -18.56
C ALA A 85 -1.29 -15.08 -18.34
N ASP A 86 -2.59 -14.87 -18.09
CA ASP A 86 -3.09 -13.56 -17.69
C ASP A 86 -3.14 -13.49 -16.17
N VAL A 87 -2.47 -12.49 -15.62
CA VAL A 87 -2.25 -12.31 -14.19
C VAL A 87 -2.74 -10.94 -13.76
N GLU A 88 -3.25 -10.84 -12.54
CA GLU A 88 -3.66 -9.56 -11.94
C GLU A 88 -2.47 -8.82 -11.34
N GLY A 89 -2.61 -7.51 -11.20
CA GLY A 89 -1.59 -6.68 -10.56
C GLY A 89 -2.11 -5.28 -10.30
N TYR A 90 -1.22 -4.46 -9.76
CA TYR A 90 -1.50 -3.07 -9.45
C TYR A 90 -0.47 -2.19 -10.11
N VAL A 91 -0.92 -1.13 -10.79
CA VAL A 91 -0.03 -0.06 -11.24
C VAL A 91 0.52 0.64 -10.00
N VAL A 92 1.84 0.73 -9.86
CA VAL A 92 2.47 1.44 -8.74
C VAL A 92 2.91 2.83 -9.14
N GLU A 93 3.18 3.04 -10.43
CA GLU A 93 3.54 4.34 -11.00
C GLU A 93 3.42 4.36 -12.53
N ARG A 94 3.42 5.58 -13.09
CA ARG A 94 3.46 5.89 -14.53
C ARG A 94 4.73 6.68 -14.81
N ARG A 95 5.44 6.38 -15.90
CA ARG A 95 6.72 7.01 -16.27
C ARG A 95 6.84 7.24 -17.77
N ALA A 96 7.59 8.27 -18.17
CA ALA A 96 7.93 8.53 -19.56
C ALA A 96 8.91 7.51 -20.17
N THR A 97 9.77 6.91 -19.36
CA THR A 97 10.86 6.02 -19.79
C THR A 97 11.00 4.81 -18.87
N THR A 98 11.70 3.78 -19.36
CA THR A 98 12.04 2.56 -18.62
C THR A 98 13.53 2.24 -18.76
N GLU A 99 14.10 1.60 -17.74
CA GLU A 99 15.45 1.00 -17.82
C GLU A 99 15.42 -0.43 -18.38
N HIS A 100 14.24 -1.04 -18.48
CA HIS A 100 14.07 -2.37 -19.06
C HIS A 100 14.52 -2.36 -20.51
N THR A 101 15.45 -3.25 -20.90
CA THR A 101 16.01 -3.24 -22.26
C THR A 101 15.28 -4.15 -23.25
N GLY A 102 14.25 -4.88 -22.81
CA GLY A 102 13.48 -5.81 -23.64
C GLY A 102 12.20 -5.19 -24.23
N THR A 103 11.41 -6.00 -24.93
CA THR A 103 10.14 -5.55 -25.50
C THR A 103 9.10 -5.37 -24.40
N LEU A 104 8.52 -4.17 -24.30
CA LEU A 104 7.40 -3.91 -23.40
C LEU A 104 6.13 -4.57 -23.92
N LEU A 105 5.53 -5.45 -23.11
CA LEU A 105 4.19 -5.95 -23.39
C LEU A 105 3.17 -4.87 -23.02
N PRO A 106 2.08 -4.71 -23.79
CA PRO A 106 1.01 -3.81 -23.42
C PRO A 106 0.21 -4.36 -22.23
N LEU A 107 -0.35 -3.47 -21.40
CA LEU A 107 -1.40 -3.84 -20.45
C LEU A 107 -2.54 -4.52 -21.20
N ARG A 108 -3.06 -5.66 -20.70
CA ARG A 108 -4.19 -6.34 -21.35
C ARG A 108 -5.49 -5.56 -21.15
N ARG A 109 -5.70 -5.07 -19.93
CA ARG A 109 -6.79 -4.14 -19.57
C ARG A 109 -6.56 -3.54 -18.20
N VAL A 110 -7.14 -2.37 -17.97
CA VAL A 110 -7.39 -1.84 -16.63
C VAL A 110 -8.71 -2.42 -16.13
N VAL A 111 -8.70 -3.03 -14.94
CA VAL A 111 -9.89 -3.67 -14.36
C VAL A 111 -10.82 -2.64 -13.73
N SER A 112 -10.23 -1.63 -13.07
CA SER A 112 -10.92 -0.49 -12.47
C SER A 112 -9.95 0.68 -12.38
N ALA A 113 -10.42 1.88 -12.72
CA ALA A 113 -9.65 3.11 -12.54
C ALA A 113 -9.64 3.58 -11.07
N GLU A 114 -10.41 2.92 -10.18
CA GLU A 114 -10.37 3.20 -8.75
C GLU A 114 -8.97 2.87 -8.19
N PRO A 115 -8.23 3.87 -7.68
CA PRO A 115 -6.90 3.64 -7.13
C PRO A 115 -7.03 2.99 -5.75
N VAL A 116 -6.97 1.67 -5.70
CA VAL A 116 -7.17 0.90 -4.46
C VAL A 116 -5.88 0.61 -3.69
N LEU A 117 -4.72 0.69 -4.34
CA LEU A 117 -3.43 0.49 -3.70
C LEU A 117 -2.71 1.82 -3.46
N ASP A 118 -2.73 2.29 -2.21
CA ASP A 118 -1.94 3.46 -1.80
C ASP A 118 -0.44 3.16 -1.74
N PRO A 119 0.42 4.16 -2.03
CA PRO A 119 1.88 4.02 -1.87
C PRO A 119 2.29 3.60 -0.45
N GLN A 120 1.59 4.11 0.58
CA GLN A 120 1.83 3.78 1.98
C GLN A 120 1.49 2.32 2.28
N VAL A 121 0.40 1.80 1.69
CA VAL A 121 -0.01 0.39 1.83
C VAL A 121 1.00 -0.51 1.14
N LEU A 122 1.47 -0.15 -0.06
CA LEU A 122 2.53 -0.89 -0.75
C LEU A 122 3.85 -0.89 0.05
N ALA A 123 4.23 0.24 0.62
CA ALA A 123 5.43 0.35 1.46
C ALA A 123 5.32 -0.53 2.72
N LEU A 124 4.16 -0.52 3.38
CA LEU A 124 3.88 -1.39 4.53
C LEU A 124 3.89 -2.86 4.12
N ALA A 125 3.24 -3.23 3.02
CA ALA A 125 3.20 -4.60 2.52
C ALA A 125 4.62 -5.14 2.26
N ARG A 126 5.49 -4.34 1.64
CA ARG A 126 6.91 -4.67 1.44
C ARG A 126 7.67 -4.80 2.76
N ALA A 127 7.37 -3.97 3.76
CA ALA A 127 8.01 -4.08 5.07
C ALA A 127 7.60 -5.37 5.81
N VAL A 128 6.31 -5.72 5.77
CA VAL A 128 5.79 -6.97 6.34
C VAL A 128 6.38 -8.18 5.63
N ALA A 129 6.33 -8.21 4.29
CA ALA A 129 6.90 -9.30 3.49
C ALA A 129 8.38 -9.54 3.81
N ARG A 130 9.19 -8.46 3.84
CA ARG A 130 10.62 -8.56 4.23
C ARG A 130 10.83 -9.05 5.66
N ARG A 131 10.00 -8.59 6.60
CA ARG A 131 10.14 -8.98 8.02
C ARG A 131 9.85 -10.46 8.26
N TRP A 132 8.92 -11.01 7.50
CA TRP A 132 8.38 -12.36 7.68
C TRP A 132 8.76 -13.34 6.55
N VAL A 133 9.68 -12.94 5.67
CA VAL A 133 10.15 -13.78 4.54
C VAL A 133 8.99 -14.24 3.64
N GLY A 134 8.02 -13.35 3.42
CA GLY A 134 6.91 -13.53 2.49
C GLY A 134 7.11 -12.75 1.19
N THR A 135 6.12 -12.79 0.30
CA THR A 135 6.08 -11.94 -0.91
C THR A 135 5.16 -10.74 -0.71
N THR A 136 5.44 -9.62 -1.40
CA THR A 136 4.54 -8.46 -1.38
C THR A 136 3.15 -8.83 -1.89
N ALA A 137 3.05 -9.70 -2.90
CA ALA A 137 1.77 -10.21 -3.42
C ALA A 137 0.93 -10.90 -2.33
N ASP A 138 1.53 -11.77 -1.52
CA ASP A 138 0.84 -12.48 -0.43
C ASP A 138 0.28 -11.55 0.65
N VAL A 139 0.93 -10.40 0.89
CA VAL A 139 0.45 -9.39 1.82
C VAL A 139 -0.63 -8.51 1.16
N LEU A 140 -0.44 -8.13 -0.11
CA LEU A 140 -1.39 -7.27 -0.83
C LEU A 140 -2.76 -7.92 -1.03
N ARG A 141 -2.81 -9.25 -1.28
CA ARG A 141 -4.09 -9.97 -1.38
C ARG A 141 -4.91 -9.94 -0.08
N LEU A 142 -4.26 -9.72 1.06
CA LEU A 142 -4.93 -9.53 2.36
C LEU A 142 -5.25 -8.06 2.63
N ALA A 143 -4.39 -7.15 2.18
CA ALA A 143 -4.52 -5.71 2.42
C ALA A 143 -5.58 -5.04 1.52
N VAL A 144 -5.80 -5.55 0.30
CA VAL A 144 -6.73 -4.94 -0.67
C VAL A 144 -7.88 -5.91 -0.97
N PRO A 145 -9.12 -5.61 -0.54
CA PRO A 145 -10.28 -6.49 -0.76
C PRO A 145 -10.51 -6.81 -2.24
N PRO A 146 -10.96 -8.04 -2.57
CA PRO A 146 -11.26 -8.41 -3.95
C PRO A 146 -12.41 -7.57 -4.49
N ARG A 147 -12.26 -7.09 -5.73
CA ARG A 147 -13.22 -6.19 -6.38
C ARG A 147 -14.60 -6.84 -6.58
N ARG A 148 -15.67 -6.10 -6.25
CA ARG A 148 -17.05 -6.39 -6.67
C ARG A 148 -17.59 -5.25 -7.55
N ALA A 149 -17.67 -5.51 -8.86
CA ALA A 149 -18.09 -4.51 -9.85
C ALA A 149 -19.46 -3.84 -9.55
N ALA A 150 -20.40 -4.61 -8.98
CA ALA A 150 -21.70 -4.09 -8.56
C ALA A 150 -21.57 -3.04 -7.44
N VAL A 151 -20.72 -3.29 -6.45
CA VAL A 151 -20.50 -2.39 -5.30
C VAL A 151 -19.88 -1.07 -5.75
N GLU A 152 -18.89 -1.10 -6.65
CA GLU A 152 -18.29 0.13 -7.20
C GLU A 152 -19.35 1.04 -7.85
N THR A 153 -20.35 0.45 -8.50
CA THR A 153 -21.45 1.14 -9.19
C THR A 153 -22.52 1.63 -8.24
N GLU A 154 -22.90 0.81 -7.25
CA GLU A 154 -23.88 1.14 -6.21
C GLU A 154 -23.40 2.26 -5.28
N GLU A 155 -22.12 2.25 -4.94
CA GLU A 155 -21.50 3.26 -4.06
C GLU A 155 -21.29 4.61 -4.79
N ARG A 156 -22.20 5.02 -5.68
CA ARG A 156 -22.14 6.27 -6.42
C ARG A 156 -22.99 7.36 -5.72
N LEU A 157 -22.29 8.09 -4.84
CA LEU A 157 -22.53 9.46 -4.32
C LEU A 157 -23.64 9.68 -3.28
N GLY A 158 -23.24 9.71 -2.00
CA GLY A 158 -23.80 10.60 -0.99
C GLY A 158 -22.72 11.63 -0.55
N PRO A 159 -23.10 12.87 -0.15
CA PRO A 159 -22.13 13.87 0.28
C PRO A 159 -21.38 13.41 1.54
N PRO A 160 -20.12 13.83 1.73
CA PRO A 160 -19.42 13.54 2.98
C PRO A 160 -20.21 14.14 4.15
N LEU A 161 -20.31 13.39 5.24
CA LEU A 161 -20.97 13.89 6.45
C LEU A 161 -20.16 15.09 6.99
N GLY A 162 -20.89 16.15 7.39
CA GLY A 162 -20.30 17.37 7.90
C GLY A 162 -19.41 17.17 9.13
N PRO A 163 -18.59 18.17 9.50
CA PRO A 163 -17.71 18.08 10.66
C PRO A 163 -18.49 17.80 11.93
N LEU A 164 -17.88 17.04 12.85
CA LEU A 164 -18.43 16.86 14.19
C LEU A 164 -18.01 18.03 15.09
N PRO A 165 -18.84 18.43 16.06
CA PRO A 165 -18.41 19.35 17.11
C PRO A 165 -17.27 18.72 17.93
N LEU A 166 -16.49 19.57 18.60
CA LEU A 166 -15.49 19.10 19.56
C LEU A 166 -16.20 18.28 20.66
N PRO A 167 -15.82 17.01 20.90
CA PRO A 167 -16.44 16.23 21.96
C PRO A 167 -15.98 16.70 23.34
N ASP A 168 -16.85 16.51 24.33
CA ASP A 168 -16.43 16.55 25.74
C ASP A 168 -15.42 15.42 26.01
N PRO A 169 -14.41 15.60 26.88
CA PRO A 169 -13.48 14.54 27.22
C PRO A 169 -14.13 13.29 27.81
N GLY A 170 -15.29 13.42 28.47
CA GLY A 170 -16.10 12.32 28.97
C GLY A 170 -15.28 11.32 29.81
N PRO A 171 -15.18 10.04 29.40
CA PRO A 171 -14.39 9.02 30.11
C PRO A 171 -12.93 9.42 30.34
N TRP A 172 -12.35 10.25 29.47
CA TRP A 172 -10.96 10.70 29.59
C TRP A 172 -10.72 11.64 30.77
N SER A 173 -11.76 12.26 31.32
CA SER A 173 -11.65 13.14 32.49
C SER A 173 -11.18 12.39 33.75
N ALA A 174 -11.38 11.07 33.81
CA ALA A 174 -10.91 10.24 34.91
C ALA A 174 -9.38 10.02 34.92
N TYR A 175 -8.69 10.31 33.82
CA TYR A 175 -7.27 10.00 33.65
C TYR A 175 -6.42 11.27 33.63
N VAL A 176 -5.26 11.21 34.31
CA VAL A 176 -4.27 12.28 34.25
C VAL A 176 -3.85 12.50 32.79
N GLY A 177 -4.07 13.72 32.29
CA GLY A 177 -3.76 14.08 30.91
C GLY A 177 -4.78 13.61 29.86
N GLY A 178 -5.88 12.94 30.24
CA GLY A 178 -6.88 12.45 29.29
C GLY A 178 -7.60 13.58 28.55
N ALA A 179 -8.04 14.63 29.25
CA ALA A 179 -8.61 15.82 28.59
C ALA A 179 -7.63 16.49 27.61
N ALA A 180 -6.33 16.54 27.96
CA ALA A 180 -5.30 17.06 27.07
C ALA A 180 -5.07 16.16 25.85
N LEU A 181 -5.19 14.84 25.99
CA LEU A 181 -5.13 13.89 24.88
C LEU A 181 -6.26 14.15 23.87
N VAL A 182 -7.49 14.30 24.34
CA VAL A 182 -8.67 14.62 23.51
C VAL A 182 -8.48 15.96 22.80
N ALA A 183 -8.14 17.02 23.54
CA ALA A 183 -7.94 18.35 22.98
C ALA A 183 -6.82 18.40 21.92
N ARG A 184 -5.66 17.78 22.20
CA ARG A 184 -4.55 17.72 21.22
C ARG A 184 -4.91 16.90 19.99
N THR A 185 -5.72 15.85 20.15
CA THR A 185 -6.18 15.04 19.02
C THR A 185 -7.12 15.86 18.13
N ALA A 186 -8.04 16.61 18.72
CA ALA A 186 -8.94 17.51 17.99
C ALA A 186 -8.23 18.71 17.34
N ALA A 187 -7.14 19.19 17.94
CA ALA A 187 -6.28 20.21 17.33
C ALA A 187 -5.41 19.69 16.17
N GLY A 188 -5.57 18.43 15.74
CA GLY A 188 -4.79 17.84 14.65
C GLY A 188 -3.40 17.35 15.07
N GLY A 189 -3.07 17.36 16.36
CA GLY A 189 -1.80 16.86 16.88
C GLY A 189 -1.67 15.34 16.77
N ALA A 190 -0.45 14.82 16.97
CA ALA A 190 -0.17 13.38 17.01
C ALA A 190 0.27 12.92 18.41
N PRO A 191 -0.57 13.09 19.45
CA PRO A 191 -0.22 12.63 20.79
C PRO A 191 -0.11 11.10 20.82
N ARG A 192 0.78 10.60 21.67
CA ARG A 192 0.92 9.16 21.96
C ARG A 192 0.55 8.93 23.41
N ALA A 193 -0.23 7.89 23.67
CA ALA A 193 -0.63 7.51 25.00
C ALA A 193 -0.53 6.00 25.17
N VAL A 194 -0.18 5.58 26.39
CA VAL A 194 -0.36 4.23 26.89
C VAL A 194 -1.33 4.36 28.05
N TRP A 195 -2.37 3.53 28.05
CA TRP A 195 -3.48 3.68 28.97
C TRP A 195 -3.94 2.32 29.49
N THR A 196 -4.25 2.27 30.78
CA THR A 196 -4.91 1.15 31.43
C THR A 196 -6.35 1.54 31.71
N ALA A 197 -7.28 0.91 31.00
CA ALA A 197 -8.70 1.11 31.22
C ALA A 197 -9.12 0.64 32.61
N LEU A 198 -9.67 1.54 33.41
CA LEU A 198 -10.26 1.24 34.70
C LEU A 198 -11.71 0.77 34.51
N PRO A 199 -12.20 -0.16 35.34
CA PRO A 199 -13.62 -0.52 35.34
C PRO A 199 -14.48 0.71 35.62
N GLY A 200 -15.58 0.83 34.88
CA GLY A 200 -16.55 1.92 35.03
C GLY A 200 -17.92 1.53 34.52
N PRO A 201 -18.94 2.37 34.74
CA PRO A 201 -20.23 2.18 34.09
C PRO A 201 -20.06 2.26 32.56
N PRO A 202 -20.97 1.66 31.75
CA PRO A 202 -20.81 1.55 30.30
C PRO A 202 -20.49 2.87 29.58
N GLU A 203 -21.08 3.98 30.01
CA GLU A 203 -20.85 5.33 29.47
C GLU A 203 -19.47 5.92 29.79
N GLN A 204 -18.75 5.34 30.75
CA GLN A 204 -17.39 5.73 31.17
C GLN A 204 -16.35 4.63 30.91
N ASP A 205 -16.77 3.49 30.37
CA ASP A 205 -15.90 2.35 30.09
C ASP A 205 -15.10 2.56 28.79
N TRP A 206 -14.15 1.67 28.53
CA TRP A 206 -13.18 1.82 27.46
C TRP A 206 -13.73 1.98 26.03
N PRO A 207 -14.87 1.37 25.62
CA PRO A 207 -15.41 1.60 24.29
C PRO A 207 -15.85 3.06 24.10
N ALA A 208 -16.46 3.66 25.12
CA ALA A 208 -16.85 5.07 25.11
C ALA A 208 -15.62 5.99 25.02
N ALA A 209 -14.54 5.66 25.74
CA ALA A 209 -13.29 6.41 25.66
C ALA A 209 -12.68 6.38 24.25
N LEU A 210 -12.67 5.22 23.58
CA LEU A 210 -12.22 5.11 22.20
C LEU A 210 -13.12 5.89 21.22
N ALA A 211 -14.44 5.85 21.42
CA ALA A 211 -15.39 6.60 20.59
C ALA A 211 -15.18 8.12 20.72
N VAL A 212 -14.90 8.65 21.92
CA VAL A 212 -14.54 10.06 22.12
C VAL A 212 -13.25 10.43 21.38
N LEU A 213 -12.23 9.57 21.37
CA LEU A 213 -11.01 9.84 20.59
C LEU A 213 -11.27 9.82 19.08
N ALA A 214 -12.13 8.92 18.59
CA ALA A 214 -12.53 8.90 17.19
C ALA A 214 -13.29 10.19 16.82
N ALA A 215 -14.22 10.64 17.68
CA ALA A 215 -14.91 11.92 17.51
C ALA A 215 -13.95 13.11 17.50
N ALA A 216 -12.97 13.13 18.39
CA ALA A 216 -11.95 14.17 18.44
C ALA A 216 -11.09 14.18 17.16
N ALA A 217 -10.69 13.02 16.65
CA ALA A 217 -9.95 12.92 15.39
C ALA A 217 -10.77 13.50 14.21
N LEU A 218 -12.06 13.14 14.13
CA LEU A 218 -12.99 13.64 13.11
C LEU A 218 -13.23 15.15 13.22
N ALA A 219 -13.39 15.69 14.43
CA ALA A 219 -13.53 17.12 14.67
C ALA A 219 -12.27 17.90 14.19
N GLY A 220 -11.10 17.29 14.33
CA GLY A 220 -9.83 17.80 13.78
C GLY A 220 -9.62 17.54 12.28
N GLY A 221 -10.64 17.06 11.57
CA GLY A 221 -10.58 16.80 10.12
C GLY A 221 -9.82 15.54 9.71
N ARG A 222 -9.45 14.68 10.65
CA ARG A 222 -8.72 13.41 10.41
C ARG A 222 -9.66 12.20 10.52
N GLY A 223 -9.23 11.05 10.02
CA GLY A 223 -9.89 9.77 10.27
C GLY A 223 -9.34 9.06 11.52
N ALA A 224 -10.00 7.96 11.90
CA ALA A 224 -9.57 7.06 12.96
C ALA A 224 -9.58 5.61 12.46
N LEU A 225 -8.73 4.77 13.05
CA LEU A 225 -8.76 3.31 12.88
C LEU A 225 -8.68 2.71 14.28
N LEU A 226 -9.72 1.99 14.68
CA LEU A 226 -9.78 1.29 15.97
C LEU A 226 -9.62 -0.21 15.71
N VAL A 227 -8.61 -0.80 16.34
CA VAL A 227 -8.34 -2.26 16.27
C VAL A 227 -8.53 -2.83 17.66
N VAL A 228 -9.41 -3.82 17.76
CA VAL A 228 -9.75 -4.48 19.03
C VAL A 228 -9.61 -6.01 18.90
N PRO A 229 -9.46 -6.74 20.01
CA PRO A 229 -9.04 -8.14 19.99
C PRO A 229 -10.00 -9.10 19.28
N ASP A 230 -11.31 -8.96 19.48
CA ASP A 230 -12.29 -9.95 19.03
C ASP A 230 -13.66 -9.34 18.66
N HIS A 231 -14.58 -10.21 18.23
CA HIS A 231 -15.93 -9.83 17.81
C HIS A 231 -16.77 -9.18 18.93
N ARG A 232 -16.57 -9.60 20.18
CA ARG A 232 -17.30 -9.03 21.32
C ARG A 232 -16.84 -7.59 21.53
N ASP A 233 -15.54 -7.36 21.51
CA ASP A 233 -14.98 -6.02 21.67
C ASP A 233 -15.32 -5.12 20.47
N VAL A 234 -15.35 -5.65 19.25
CA VAL A 234 -15.85 -4.92 18.07
C VAL A 234 -17.30 -4.48 18.29
N ALA A 235 -18.19 -5.38 18.74
CA ALA A 235 -19.60 -5.03 18.95
C ALA A 235 -19.78 -3.93 20.02
N ARG A 236 -18.94 -3.94 21.07
CA ARG A 236 -18.96 -2.91 22.12
C ARG A 236 -18.51 -1.54 21.61
N VAL A 237 -17.44 -1.51 20.80
CA VAL A 237 -16.96 -0.27 20.17
C VAL A 237 -17.92 0.23 19.11
N ASP A 238 -18.51 -0.67 18.30
CA ASP A 238 -19.51 -0.35 17.28
C ASP A 238 -20.73 0.37 17.89
N ALA A 239 -21.24 -0.16 19.00
CA ALA A 239 -22.32 0.49 19.77
C ALA A 239 -21.89 1.87 20.30
N ALA A 240 -20.72 1.98 20.92
CA ALA A 240 -20.22 3.25 21.45
C ALA A 240 -19.99 4.31 20.35
N LEU A 241 -19.48 3.91 19.18
CA LEU A 241 -19.34 4.78 18.01
C LEU A 241 -20.70 5.23 17.49
N GLY A 242 -21.69 4.33 17.45
CA GLY A 242 -23.07 4.67 17.06
C GLY A 242 -23.67 5.77 17.92
N GLU A 243 -23.50 5.68 19.24
CA GLU A 243 -23.98 6.69 20.20
C GLU A 243 -23.24 8.03 20.06
N VAL A 244 -21.91 8.01 19.93
CA VAL A 244 -21.10 9.24 19.93
C VAL A 244 -21.07 9.94 18.56
N LEU A 245 -20.95 9.18 17.47
CA LEU A 245 -20.80 9.72 16.12
C LEU A 245 -22.14 9.87 15.40
N GLY A 246 -23.12 9.04 15.75
CA GLY A 246 -24.39 8.90 15.03
C GLY A 246 -24.32 7.90 13.86
N ALA A 247 -25.47 7.60 13.29
CA ALA A 247 -25.62 6.60 12.23
C ALA A 247 -24.81 6.95 10.96
N GLY A 248 -24.19 5.93 10.36
CA GLY A 248 -23.49 6.03 9.07
C GLY A 248 -22.13 6.74 9.11
N ARG A 249 -21.57 7.00 10.30
CA ARG A 249 -20.31 7.75 10.50
C ARG A 249 -19.06 6.89 10.61
N HIS A 250 -19.23 5.58 10.78
CA HIS A 250 -18.16 4.58 10.87
C HIS A 250 -18.56 3.31 10.13
N VAL A 251 -17.56 2.49 9.80
CA VAL A 251 -17.77 1.15 9.25
C VAL A 251 -17.16 0.11 10.19
N ARG A 252 -17.82 -1.04 10.28
CA ARG A 252 -17.35 -2.21 11.03
C ARG A 252 -16.77 -3.24 10.07
N LEU A 253 -15.61 -3.79 10.40
CA LEU A 253 -14.99 -4.91 9.68
C LEU A 253 -14.73 -6.06 10.65
N THR A 254 -15.28 -7.23 10.37
CA THR A 254 -15.04 -8.48 11.10
C THR A 254 -14.74 -9.65 10.15
N ALA A 255 -14.31 -10.79 10.70
CA ALA A 255 -14.00 -12.00 9.94
C ALA A 255 -15.24 -12.62 9.26
N ASP A 256 -16.43 -12.37 9.81
CA ASP A 256 -17.70 -12.91 9.29
C ASP A 256 -18.25 -12.09 8.11
N ASP A 257 -17.75 -10.87 7.90
CA ASP A 257 -18.24 -10.03 6.82
C ASP A 257 -17.93 -10.64 5.45
N GLY A 258 -18.96 -10.84 4.64
CA GLY A 258 -18.81 -11.34 3.29
C GLY A 258 -18.01 -10.38 2.39
N PRO A 259 -17.46 -10.86 1.25
CA PRO A 259 -16.63 -10.04 0.37
C PRO A 259 -17.30 -8.73 -0.09
N THR A 260 -18.62 -8.75 -0.33
CA THR A 260 -19.40 -7.57 -0.74
C THR A 260 -19.43 -6.49 0.36
N ALA A 261 -19.60 -6.89 1.62
CA ALA A 261 -19.64 -5.94 2.74
C ALA A 261 -18.27 -5.30 2.96
N ARG A 262 -17.19 -6.08 2.86
CA ARG A 262 -15.82 -5.58 2.96
C ARG A 262 -15.46 -4.60 1.84
N ASP A 263 -15.80 -4.94 0.60
CA ASP A 263 -15.55 -4.06 -0.55
C ASP A 263 -16.33 -2.74 -0.42
N ARG A 264 -17.59 -2.80 0.07
CA ARG A 264 -18.39 -1.61 0.36
C ARG A 264 -17.75 -0.71 1.41
N ALA A 265 -17.38 -1.28 2.56
CA ALA A 265 -16.74 -0.53 3.64
C ALA A 265 -15.41 0.08 3.19
N PHE A 266 -14.60 -0.67 2.43
CA PHE A 266 -13.35 -0.19 1.86
C PHE A 266 -13.56 1.00 0.94
N LEU A 267 -14.52 0.94 0.01
CA LEU A 267 -14.83 2.04 -0.90
C LEU A 267 -15.42 3.25 -0.18
N ALA A 268 -16.24 3.04 0.87
CA ALA A 268 -16.79 4.12 1.68
C ALA A 268 -15.68 4.91 2.40
N LEU A 269 -14.68 4.22 2.96
CA LEU A 269 -13.48 4.82 3.56
C LEU A 269 -12.62 5.50 2.49
N ARG A 270 -12.35 4.81 1.38
CA ARG A 270 -11.48 5.31 0.30
C ARG A 270 -12.00 6.60 -0.33
N ARG A 271 -13.32 6.69 -0.52
CA ARG A 271 -14.01 7.87 -1.07
C ARG A 271 -14.28 8.95 -0.01
N GLY A 272 -13.86 8.73 1.24
CA GLY A 272 -13.98 9.71 2.33
C GLY A 272 -15.41 9.93 2.83
N ARG A 273 -16.37 9.04 2.54
CA ARG A 273 -17.74 9.11 3.08
C ARG A 273 -17.75 8.85 4.57
N VAL A 274 -17.02 7.80 4.92
CA VAL A 274 -16.76 7.37 6.28
C VAL A 274 -15.27 7.57 6.52
N ARG A 275 -14.90 7.90 7.76
CA ARG A 275 -13.51 8.16 8.15
C ARG A 275 -13.11 7.43 9.44
N VAL A 276 -13.92 6.48 9.89
CA VAL A 276 -13.70 5.64 11.08
C VAL A 276 -13.96 4.18 10.74
#